data_AF-A0A821VPC5-F1
#
_entry.id   AF-A0A821VPC5-F1
#
_cell.length_a   1.000
_cell.length_b   1.000
_cell.length_c   1.000
_cell.angle_alpha   90.00
_cell.angle_beta   90.00
_cell.angle_gamma   90.00
#
_symmetry.space_group_name_H-M   'P 1'
#
loop_
_entity.id
_entity.type
_entity.pdbx_description
1 polymer ?
#
loop_
_entity_poly.entity_id
_entity_poly.type
_entity_poly.pdbx_seq_one_letter_code
_entity_poly.pdbx_strand_id
1 'polypeptide(L)'
;YTNGNGTLDSFASFWRTVANTFANRSSVLGYELLNEPSFPELAEVIEVGDVDRIYLAPMYKKLHEVIRQVDDKHIIFFEPCVADLFQTGLKEGPGGVDYNDRQAFSYHVYCIDVTKQGDPKSDVICDIDDALLIALRYQEAKKKKFGGMMLTEFGALINSTEGIKEIHRITGLADEFLQSWSYWQFKKYQDLTTAASPATAESFYTEDGELEVNKVKALSRSYAQAIAGQPIFMYFEPISCNFVLDFNINTDIKQPTIVYINEDLNYPHGNVIKVSPADSLTWTATSRNYYEFSTTTSTKNGTTITIQITPKTLNWFNRAWYWLKKKISFWN
;
A
#
# COMPACT_ATOMS: atom_id res chain seq x y z
N TYR A 1 3.32 -7.87 -27.26
CA TYR A 1 1.99 -7.22 -27.21
C TYR A 1 1.12 -7.44 -28.46
N THR A 2 1.63 -7.36 -29.69
CA THR A 2 0.85 -7.41 -30.96
C THR A 2 0.27 -8.78 -31.36
N ASN A 3 0.19 -9.73 -30.44
CA ASN A 3 -0.22 -11.12 -30.71
C ASN A 3 0.61 -11.87 -31.76
N GLY A 4 1.88 -11.49 -31.97
CA GLY A 4 2.81 -12.29 -32.78
C GLY A 4 2.81 -13.75 -32.32
N ASN A 5 2.69 -14.69 -33.26
CA ASN A 5 2.61 -16.13 -33.02
C ASN A 5 1.51 -16.60 -32.05
N GLY A 6 0.46 -15.80 -31.80
CA GLY A 6 -0.63 -16.17 -30.88
C GLY A 6 -0.26 -16.05 -29.40
N THR A 7 0.83 -15.36 -29.06
CA THR A 7 1.28 -15.23 -27.66
C THR A 7 0.28 -14.48 -26.79
N LEU A 8 -0.38 -13.44 -27.32
CA LEU A 8 -1.40 -12.70 -26.56
C LEU A 8 -2.67 -13.54 -26.39
N ASP A 9 -3.04 -14.38 -27.36
CA ASP A 9 -4.14 -15.34 -27.20
C ASP A 9 -3.84 -16.37 -26.10
N SER A 10 -2.61 -16.88 -26.09
CA SER A 10 -2.14 -17.79 -25.04
C SER A 10 -2.15 -17.13 -23.66
N PHE A 11 -1.71 -15.87 -23.59
CA PHE A 11 -1.73 -15.09 -22.35
C PHE A 11 -3.15 -14.80 -21.86
N ALA A 12 -4.08 -14.46 -22.76
CA ALA A 12 -5.49 -14.32 -22.42
C ALA A 12 -6.09 -15.63 -21.92
N SER A 13 -5.71 -16.77 -22.51
CA SER A 13 -6.14 -18.10 -22.06
C SER A 13 -5.60 -18.46 -20.68
N PHE A 14 -4.35 -18.08 -20.38
CA PHE A 14 -3.78 -18.16 -19.03
C PHE A 14 -4.61 -17.36 -18.03
N TRP A 15 -4.88 -16.08 -18.31
CA TRP A 15 -5.67 -15.23 -17.41
C TRP A 15 -7.10 -15.73 -17.21
N ARG A 16 -7.75 -16.25 -18.25
CA ARG A 16 -9.04 -16.94 -18.12
C ARG A 16 -8.98 -18.08 -17.10
N THR A 17 -7.91 -18.88 -17.18
CA THR A 17 -7.73 -20.05 -16.30
C THR A 17 -7.51 -19.63 -14.85
N VAL A 18 -6.65 -18.62 -14.62
CA VAL A 18 -6.43 -18.05 -13.29
C VAL A 18 -7.73 -17.49 -12.72
N ALA A 19 -8.40 -16.60 -13.47
CA ALA A 19 -9.64 -15.98 -13.02
C ALA A 19 -10.74 -17.00 -12.73
N ASN A 20 -10.94 -18.01 -13.60
CA ASN A 20 -11.92 -19.07 -13.36
C ASN A 20 -11.60 -19.89 -12.09
N THR A 21 -10.32 -20.10 -11.79
CA THR A 21 -9.89 -20.82 -10.60
C THR A 21 -10.22 -20.06 -9.31
N PHE A 22 -10.09 -18.73 -9.34
CA PHE A 22 -10.24 -17.87 -8.17
C PHE A 22 -11.58 -17.12 -8.09
N ALA A 23 -12.46 -17.21 -9.09
CA ALA A 23 -13.72 -16.45 -9.21
C ALA A 23 -14.63 -16.49 -7.98
N ASN A 24 -14.60 -17.58 -7.19
CA ASN A 24 -15.40 -17.76 -5.98
C ASN A 24 -14.60 -17.60 -4.67
N ARG A 25 -13.40 -17.03 -4.72
CA ARG A 25 -12.50 -16.88 -3.57
C ARG A 25 -12.48 -15.44 -3.07
N SER A 26 -13.32 -15.13 -2.08
CA SER A 26 -13.40 -13.78 -1.48
C SER A 26 -12.11 -13.27 -0.81
N SER A 27 -11.12 -14.15 -0.60
CA SER A 27 -9.80 -13.78 -0.08
C SER A 27 -8.86 -13.23 -1.16
N VAL A 28 -9.20 -13.40 -2.44
CA VAL A 28 -8.46 -12.79 -3.55
C VAL A 28 -8.96 -11.36 -3.69
N LEU A 29 -8.05 -10.39 -3.70
CA LEU A 29 -8.40 -8.99 -3.93
C LEU A 29 -8.65 -8.72 -5.42
N GLY A 30 -7.76 -9.24 -6.26
CA GLY A 30 -7.77 -8.97 -7.69
C GLY A 30 -6.63 -9.62 -8.45
N TYR A 31 -6.50 -9.20 -9.71
CA TYR A 31 -5.55 -9.70 -10.68
C TYR A 31 -4.74 -8.55 -11.26
N GLU A 32 -3.44 -8.51 -11.02
CA GLU A 32 -2.52 -7.57 -11.67
C GLU A 32 -2.04 -8.15 -12.98
N LEU A 33 -2.44 -7.51 -14.09
CA LEU A 33 -2.40 -8.13 -15.41
C LEU A 33 -0.98 -8.39 -15.92
N LEU A 34 -0.06 -7.49 -15.63
CA LEU A 34 1.34 -7.58 -16.04
C LEU A 34 2.19 -6.64 -15.18
N ASN A 35 3.15 -7.23 -14.47
CA ASN A 35 4.17 -6.50 -13.72
C ASN A 35 5.13 -5.78 -14.66
N GLU A 36 5.40 -4.51 -14.40
CA GLU A 36 6.42 -3.70 -15.07
C GLU A 36 6.45 -3.86 -16.60
N PRO A 37 5.34 -3.52 -17.29
CA PRO A 37 5.31 -3.58 -18.74
C PRO A 37 6.43 -2.72 -19.35
N SER A 38 7.23 -3.32 -20.22
CA SER A 38 8.30 -2.62 -20.94
C SER A 38 8.30 -2.98 -22.42
N PHE A 39 8.94 -2.13 -23.23
CA PHE A 39 9.18 -2.40 -24.64
C PHE A 39 10.62 -2.05 -25.03
N PRO A 40 11.62 -2.84 -24.57
CA PRO A 40 13.04 -2.47 -24.68
C PRO A 40 13.52 -2.32 -26.13
N GLU A 41 12.98 -3.11 -27.04
CA GLU A 41 13.40 -3.16 -28.45
C GLU A 41 12.99 -1.93 -29.28
N LEU A 42 12.13 -1.06 -28.74
CA LEU A 42 11.61 0.11 -29.45
C LEU A 42 11.89 1.45 -28.74
N ALA A 43 12.74 1.45 -27.71
CA ALA A 43 13.03 2.63 -26.88
C ALA A 43 13.59 3.83 -27.68
N GLU A 44 14.19 3.60 -28.86
CA GLU A 44 14.72 4.68 -29.72
C GLU A 44 13.69 5.26 -30.71
N VAL A 45 12.50 4.67 -30.85
CA VAL A 45 11.56 4.98 -31.96
C VAL A 45 10.15 5.38 -31.48
N ILE A 46 9.92 5.44 -30.17
CA ILE A 46 8.58 5.60 -29.59
C ILE A 46 8.53 6.83 -28.66
N GLU A 47 7.49 7.66 -28.79
CA GLU A 47 7.25 8.80 -27.88
C GLU A 47 6.73 8.33 -26.51
N VAL A 48 6.92 9.16 -25.47
CA VAL A 48 6.36 8.88 -24.12
C VAL A 48 4.86 8.61 -24.20
N GLY A 49 4.39 7.52 -23.59
CA GLY A 49 3.00 7.08 -23.61
C GLY A 49 2.58 6.24 -24.83
N ASP A 50 3.40 6.14 -25.88
CA ASP A 50 2.98 5.36 -27.05
C ASP A 50 2.97 3.85 -26.79
N VAL A 51 3.84 3.34 -25.91
CA VAL A 51 3.79 1.93 -25.49
C VAL A 51 2.44 1.62 -24.86
N ASP A 52 2.00 2.46 -23.93
CA ASP A 52 0.70 2.34 -23.27
C ASP A 52 -0.45 2.40 -24.27
N ARG A 53 -0.45 3.42 -25.13
CA ARG A 53 -1.55 3.72 -26.03
C ARG A 53 -1.70 2.70 -27.15
N ILE A 54 -0.58 2.29 -27.76
CA ILE A 54 -0.56 1.44 -28.96
C ILE A 54 -0.62 -0.04 -28.57
N TYR A 55 0.01 -0.42 -27.46
CA TYR A 55 0.24 -1.83 -27.14
C TYR A 55 -0.46 -2.28 -25.86
N LEU A 56 -0.29 -1.57 -24.74
CA LEU A 56 -0.83 -2.02 -23.46
C LEU A 56 -2.35 -1.87 -23.38
N ALA A 57 -2.92 -0.73 -23.78
CA ALA A 57 -4.36 -0.50 -23.72
C ALA A 57 -5.16 -1.57 -24.50
N PRO A 58 -4.83 -1.91 -25.77
CA PRO A 58 -5.49 -3.00 -26.47
C PRO A 58 -5.30 -4.38 -25.82
N MET A 59 -4.10 -4.66 -25.28
CA MET A 59 -3.83 -5.90 -24.54
C MET A 59 -4.72 -5.98 -23.30
N TYR A 60 -4.71 -4.95 -22.45
CA TYR A 60 -5.48 -4.92 -21.21
C TYR A 60 -6.97 -5.04 -21.45
N LYS A 61 -7.50 -4.35 -22.48
CA LYS A 61 -8.90 -4.51 -22.88
C LYS A 61 -9.23 -5.97 -23.22
N LYS A 62 -8.38 -6.63 -24.01
CA LYS A 62 -8.57 -8.05 -24.35
C LYS A 62 -8.53 -8.96 -23.13
N LEU A 63 -7.58 -8.74 -22.22
CA LEU A 63 -7.47 -9.53 -20.98
C LEU A 63 -8.69 -9.31 -20.10
N HIS A 64 -9.15 -8.06 -19.95
CA HIS A 64 -10.38 -7.72 -19.25
C HIS A 64 -11.58 -8.48 -19.82
N GLU A 65 -11.82 -8.41 -21.14
CA GLU A 65 -12.95 -9.09 -21.80
C GLU A 65 -12.95 -10.61 -21.54
N VAL A 66 -11.77 -11.24 -21.48
CA VAL A 66 -11.64 -12.68 -21.25
C VAL A 66 -11.82 -13.03 -19.77
N ILE A 67 -11.30 -12.23 -18.85
CA ILE A 67 -11.48 -12.41 -17.39
C ILE A 67 -12.96 -12.24 -17.03
N ARG A 68 -13.63 -11.20 -17.55
CA ARG A 68 -15.05 -10.93 -17.26
C ARG A 68 -16.03 -11.99 -17.78
N GLN A 69 -15.60 -12.89 -18.67
CA GLN A 69 -16.40 -14.07 -19.04
C GLN A 69 -16.53 -15.10 -17.91
N VAL A 70 -15.64 -15.09 -16.92
CA VAL A 70 -15.59 -16.08 -15.84
C VAL A 70 -15.61 -15.46 -14.44
N ASP A 71 -15.27 -14.18 -14.31
CA ASP A 71 -15.21 -13.47 -13.04
C ASP A 71 -15.51 -11.97 -13.21
N ASP A 72 -16.66 -11.53 -12.71
CA ASP A 72 -17.11 -10.14 -12.75
C ASP A 72 -17.02 -9.40 -11.40
N LYS A 73 -16.26 -9.94 -10.44
CA LYS A 73 -16.23 -9.39 -9.07
C LYS A 73 -14.87 -8.84 -8.69
N HIS A 74 -13.82 -9.61 -8.95
CA HIS A 74 -12.48 -9.26 -8.50
C HIS A 74 -11.92 -8.04 -9.25
N ILE A 75 -11.07 -7.29 -8.55
CA ILE A 75 -10.43 -6.08 -9.10
C ILE A 75 -9.45 -6.49 -10.21
N ILE A 76 -9.43 -5.75 -11.32
CA ILE A 76 -8.36 -5.86 -12.31
C ILE A 76 -7.38 -4.71 -12.08
N PHE A 77 -6.15 -5.03 -11.69
CA PHE A 77 -5.04 -4.09 -11.55
C PHE A 77 -4.26 -4.01 -12.86
N PHE A 78 -3.85 -2.79 -13.23
CA PHE A 78 -3.14 -2.54 -14.47
C PHE A 78 -2.12 -1.43 -14.29
N GLU A 79 -0.92 -1.67 -14.82
CA GLU A 79 0.22 -0.77 -14.73
C GLU A 79 0.45 -0.01 -16.04
N PRO A 80 1.04 1.19 -15.98
CA PRO A 80 1.61 1.85 -17.15
C PRO A 80 2.95 1.19 -17.54
N CYS A 81 3.49 1.56 -18.69
CA CYS A 81 4.87 1.22 -19.06
C CYS A 81 5.85 1.79 -18.02
N VAL A 82 6.88 1.02 -17.65
CA VAL A 82 7.89 1.44 -16.66
C VAL A 82 8.66 2.70 -17.09
N ALA A 83 8.76 2.92 -18.40
CA ALA A 83 9.46 4.07 -18.96
C ALA A 83 8.65 5.38 -18.87
N ASP A 84 7.33 5.28 -18.68
CA ASP A 84 6.42 6.43 -18.69
C ASP A 84 6.32 7.07 -17.31
N LEU A 85 7.45 7.59 -16.80
CA LEU A 85 7.62 8.06 -15.41
C LEU A 85 6.62 9.16 -15.00
N PHE A 86 6.38 10.16 -15.85
CA PHE A 86 5.59 11.34 -15.49
C PHE A 86 4.15 11.31 -15.98
N GLN A 87 3.88 10.60 -17.08
CA GLN A 87 2.56 10.54 -17.68
C GLN A 87 2.40 9.24 -18.47
N THR A 88 1.31 8.51 -18.23
CA THR A 88 0.94 7.35 -19.04
C THR A 88 0.19 7.75 -20.31
N GLY A 89 0.33 6.94 -21.37
CA GLY A 89 -0.49 7.05 -22.59
C GLY A 89 -1.87 6.39 -22.51
N LEU A 90 -2.18 5.70 -21.41
CA LEU A 90 -3.51 5.12 -21.15
C LEU A 90 -4.55 6.24 -21.06
N LYS A 91 -5.73 6.06 -21.66
CA LYS A 91 -6.82 7.07 -21.66
C LYS A 91 -7.95 6.74 -20.70
N GLU A 92 -8.17 5.47 -20.43
CA GLU A 92 -9.14 4.91 -19.50
C GLU A 92 -8.61 3.56 -18.98
N GLY A 93 -9.24 2.99 -17.96
CA GLY A 93 -8.91 1.64 -17.50
C GLY A 93 -9.42 0.54 -18.44
N PRO A 94 -9.01 -0.72 -18.24
CA PRO A 94 -9.23 -1.83 -19.19
C PRO A 94 -10.71 -2.09 -19.55
N GLY A 95 -11.62 -1.88 -18.59
CA GLY A 95 -13.06 -2.03 -18.79
C GLY A 95 -13.81 -0.74 -19.10
N GLY A 96 -13.11 0.40 -19.18
CA GLY A 96 -13.75 1.72 -19.24
C GLY A 96 -14.48 2.10 -17.95
N VAL A 97 -15.36 3.09 -18.03
CA VAL A 97 -16.02 3.71 -16.87
C VAL A 97 -16.94 2.76 -16.10
N ASP A 98 -17.55 1.79 -16.78
CA ASP A 98 -18.52 0.86 -16.19
C ASP A 98 -17.89 -0.11 -15.19
N TYR A 99 -16.56 -0.22 -15.19
CA TYR A 99 -15.79 -1.10 -14.30
C TYR A 99 -14.94 -0.33 -13.30
N ASN A 100 -15.12 0.99 -13.17
CA ASN A 100 -14.37 1.81 -12.21
C ASN A 100 -14.61 1.44 -10.74
N ASP A 101 -15.65 0.66 -10.46
CA ASP A 101 -15.92 0.09 -9.15
C ASP A 101 -15.20 -1.24 -8.88
N ARG A 102 -14.52 -1.83 -9.89
CA ARG A 102 -13.78 -3.11 -9.80
C ARG A 102 -12.58 -3.19 -10.75
N GLN A 103 -11.92 -2.06 -10.98
CA GLN A 103 -10.60 -1.97 -11.60
C GLN A 103 -9.76 -0.94 -10.85
N ALA A 104 -8.45 -1.07 -10.88
CA ALA A 104 -7.56 -0.18 -10.17
C ALA A 104 -6.26 0.07 -10.95
N PHE A 105 -5.82 1.32 -10.97
CA PHE A 105 -4.51 1.67 -11.48
C PHE A 105 -3.43 1.26 -10.48
N SER A 106 -2.48 0.45 -10.91
CA SER A 106 -1.31 0.09 -10.12
C SER A 106 -0.06 0.77 -10.66
N TYR A 107 0.88 1.05 -9.76
CA TYR A 107 2.11 1.77 -10.07
C TYR A 107 3.15 1.50 -9.00
N HIS A 108 4.42 1.66 -9.38
CA HIS A 108 5.57 1.47 -8.52
C HIS A 108 6.25 2.80 -8.20
N VAL A 109 6.93 2.87 -7.06
CA VAL A 109 7.76 4.02 -6.66
C VAL A 109 9.11 3.53 -6.18
N TYR A 110 10.16 3.98 -6.87
CA TYR A 110 11.55 3.74 -6.52
C TYR A 110 12.34 5.02 -6.72
N CYS A 111 13.13 5.42 -5.72
CA CYS A 111 14.04 6.54 -5.90
C CYS A 111 15.07 6.23 -6.99
N ILE A 112 15.35 7.22 -7.84
CA ILE A 112 16.34 7.11 -8.91
C ILE A 112 17.80 7.24 -8.41
N ASP A 113 18.03 7.97 -7.32
CA ASP A 113 19.36 8.24 -6.76
C ASP A 113 19.68 7.31 -5.59
N VAL A 114 19.90 6.03 -5.90
CA VAL A 114 20.17 4.98 -4.91
C VAL A 114 21.60 4.45 -4.96
N THR A 115 22.05 3.93 -3.82
CA THR A 115 23.29 3.14 -3.67
C THR A 115 23.16 1.79 -4.37
N LYS A 116 24.27 1.03 -4.47
CA LYS A 116 24.20 -0.35 -5.00
C LYS A 116 23.37 -1.29 -4.13
N GLN A 117 23.11 -0.90 -2.89
CA GLN A 117 22.33 -1.64 -1.93
C GLN A 117 20.83 -1.28 -1.99
N GLY A 118 20.44 -0.30 -2.81
CA GLY A 118 19.04 0.15 -2.94
C GLY A 118 18.67 1.35 -2.08
N ASP A 119 19.46 1.69 -1.06
CA ASP A 119 19.16 2.85 -0.21
C ASP A 119 19.37 4.19 -0.93
N PRO A 120 18.59 5.24 -0.60
CA PRO A 120 18.84 6.61 -1.04
C PRO A 120 20.29 7.07 -0.82
N LYS A 121 20.90 7.67 -1.85
CA LYS A 121 22.17 8.42 -1.70
C LYS A 121 21.93 9.82 -1.18
N SER A 122 20.79 10.42 -1.52
CA SER A 122 20.42 11.77 -1.17
C SER A 122 18.95 11.81 -0.75
N ASP A 123 18.72 11.94 0.55
CA ASP A 123 17.37 12.09 1.11
C ASP A 123 16.57 13.18 0.38
N VAL A 124 17.21 14.30 0.06
CA VAL A 124 16.54 15.46 -0.55
C VAL A 124 16.10 15.19 -1.99
N ILE A 125 16.91 14.50 -2.79
CA ILE A 125 16.56 14.20 -4.19
C ILE A 125 15.42 13.20 -4.20
N CYS A 126 15.57 12.11 -3.46
CA CYS A 126 14.55 11.08 -3.39
C CYS A 126 13.23 11.63 -2.79
N ASP A 127 13.29 12.60 -1.85
CA ASP A 127 12.08 13.20 -1.26
C ASP A 127 11.24 13.94 -2.30
N ILE A 128 11.91 14.71 -3.15
CA ILE A 128 11.27 15.44 -4.24
C ILE A 128 10.73 14.48 -5.28
N ASP A 129 11.52 13.48 -5.68
CA ASP A 129 11.16 12.55 -6.76
C ASP A 129 9.98 11.66 -6.36
N ASP A 130 9.98 11.07 -5.17
CA ASP A 130 8.91 10.19 -4.70
C ASP A 130 7.60 10.97 -4.52
N ALA A 131 7.66 12.14 -3.89
CA ALA A 131 6.49 12.99 -3.68
C ALA A 131 5.89 13.45 -5.01
N LEU A 132 6.73 13.85 -5.97
CA LEU A 132 6.30 14.25 -7.30
C LEU A 132 5.66 13.07 -8.05
N LEU A 133 6.30 11.90 -8.06
CA LEU A 133 5.81 10.72 -8.77
C LEU A 133 4.45 10.28 -8.22
N ILE A 134 4.32 10.10 -6.90
CA ILE A 134 3.05 9.70 -6.27
C ILE A 134 1.94 10.72 -6.58
N ALA A 135 2.23 12.01 -6.44
CA ALA A 135 1.25 13.06 -6.72
C ALA A 135 0.80 13.06 -8.19
N LEU A 136 1.73 12.91 -9.14
CA LEU A 136 1.41 12.87 -10.57
C LEU A 136 0.57 11.64 -10.91
N ARG A 137 0.93 10.46 -10.41
CA ARG A 137 0.14 9.23 -10.61
C ARG A 137 -1.26 9.38 -10.04
N TYR A 138 -1.38 9.92 -8.83
CA TYR A 138 -2.67 10.11 -8.18
C TYR A 138 -3.57 11.06 -8.98
N GLN A 139 -3.03 12.22 -9.38
CA GLN A 139 -3.74 13.21 -10.17
C GLN A 139 -4.16 12.65 -11.53
N GLU A 140 -3.29 11.88 -12.17
CA GLU A 140 -3.55 11.25 -13.46
C GLU A 140 -4.68 10.21 -13.37
N ALA A 141 -4.60 9.29 -12.40
CA ALA A 141 -5.62 8.26 -12.19
C ALA A 141 -7.00 8.88 -11.88
N LYS A 142 -7.03 9.94 -11.06
CA LYS A 142 -8.26 10.71 -10.80
C LYS A 142 -8.80 11.39 -12.04
N LYS A 143 -7.95 12.11 -12.79
CA LYS A 143 -8.34 12.85 -14.00
C LYS A 143 -8.89 11.92 -15.08
N LYS A 144 -8.25 10.77 -15.29
CA LYS A 144 -8.62 9.77 -16.30
C LYS A 144 -9.66 8.77 -15.82
N LYS A 145 -10.08 8.86 -14.53
CA LYS A 145 -11.07 7.99 -13.90
C LYS A 145 -10.72 6.52 -14.07
N PHE A 146 -9.55 6.11 -13.58
CA PHE A 146 -9.07 4.74 -13.65
C PHE A 146 -9.69 3.78 -12.62
N GLY A 147 -10.66 4.23 -11.83
CA GLY A 147 -11.25 3.45 -10.75
C GLY A 147 -10.45 3.60 -9.46
N GLY A 148 -10.15 2.46 -8.81
CA GLY A 148 -9.27 2.40 -7.64
C GLY A 148 -7.81 2.69 -8.00
N MET A 149 -6.95 2.76 -6.98
CA MET A 149 -5.51 2.94 -7.18
C MET A 149 -4.73 2.32 -6.03
N MET A 150 -3.60 1.68 -6.32
CA MET A 150 -2.73 1.06 -5.32
C MET A 150 -1.25 1.20 -5.71
N LEU A 151 -0.41 1.53 -4.72
CA LEU A 151 1.06 1.48 -4.86
C LEU A 151 1.51 0.02 -4.71
N THR A 152 1.50 -0.73 -5.80
CA THR A 152 1.72 -2.19 -5.76
C THR A 152 3.16 -2.55 -5.47
N GLU A 153 4.09 -1.60 -5.60
CA GLU A 153 5.48 -1.84 -5.25
C GLU A 153 6.22 -0.57 -4.84
N PHE A 154 6.98 -0.67 -3.75
CA PHE A 154 8.03 0.26 -3.35
C PHE A 154 9.00 -0.46 -2.42
N GLY A 155 10.16 0.12 -2.15
CA GLY A 155 11.12 -0.43 -1.20
C GLY A 155 12.37 -0.91 -1.90
N ALA A 156 12.67 -2.20 -1.82
CA ALA A 156 13.96 -2.79 -2.19
C ALA A 156 15.12 -2.19 -1.36
N LEU A 157 14.89 -1.99 -0.06
CA LEU A 157 15.78 -1.23 0.83
C LEU A 157 16.45 -2.13 1.85
N ILE A 158 17.70 -1.82 2.22
CA ILE A 158 18.35 -2.55 3.30
C ILE A 158 17.92 -2.02 4.67
N ASN A 159 18.23 -2.76 5.74
CA ASN A 159 17.90 -2.37 7.10
C ASN A 159 18.87 -1.31 7.67
N SER A 160 19.02 -0.19 6.95
CA SER A 160 19.83 0.96 7.34
C SER A 160 18.97 2.13 7.80
N THR A 161 19.59 3.14 8.44
CA THR A 161 18.89 4.38 8.80
C THR A 161 18.22 5.05 7.60
N GLU A 162 18.89 5.09 6.45
CA GLU A 162 18.37 5.76 5.25
C GLU A 162 17.24 4.96 4.60
N GLY A 163 17.36 3.63 4.54
CA GLY A 163 16.26 2.75 4.12
C GLY A 163 15.03 2.86 5.03
N ILE A 164 15.22 2.98 6.35
CA ILE A 164 14.11 3.20 7.29
C ILE A 164 13.44 4.56 7.09
N LYS A 165 14.21 5.63 6.87
CA LYS A 165 13.65 6.96 6.55
C LYS A 165 12.83 6.90 5.26
N GLU A 166 13.31 6.18 4.25
CA GLU A 166 12.62 6.03 2.98
C GLU A 166 11.27 5.33 3.14
N ILE A 167 11.24 4.23 3.89
CA ILE A 167 9.99 3.53 4.23
C ILE A 167 9.00 4.50 4.90
N HIS A 168 9.47 5.30 5.87
CA HIS A 168 8.61 6.26 6.55
C HIS A 168 8.09 7.36 5.63
N ARG A 169 8.92 7.84 4.69
CA ARG A 169 8.51 8.83 3.70
C ARG A 169 7.44 8.30 2.78
N ILE A 170 7.70 7.19 2.08
CA ILE A 170 6.77 6.63 1.08
C ILE A 170 5.45 6.23 1.75
N THR A 171 5.50 5.58 2.91
CA THR A 171 4.27 5.21 3.63
C THR A 171 3.52 6.42 4.19
N GLY A 172 4.22 7.51 4.53
CA GLY A 172 3.58 8.78 4.90
C GLY A 172 2.89 9.47 3.73
N LEU A 173 3.52 9.48 2.55
CA LEU A 173 2.92 9.97 1.32
C LEU A 173 1.69 9.12 0.92
N ALA A 174 1.79 7.79 1.06
CA ALA A 174 0.65 6.91 0.81
C ALA A 174 -0.53 7.21 1.77
N ASP A 175 -0.26 7.48 3.05
CA ASP A 175 -1.28 7.92 4.01
C ASP A 175 -1.93 9.26 3.57
N GLU A 176 -1.14 10.24 3.11
CA GLU A 176 -1.63 11.56 2.63
C GLU A 176 -2.61 11.42 1.46
N PHE A 177 -2.34 10.49 0.53
CA PHE A 177 -3.22 10.22 -0.61
C PHE A 177 -4.25 9.12 -0.35
N LEU A 178 -4.32 8.58 0.88
CA LEU A 178 -5.19 7.47 1.29
C LEU A 178 -5.02 6.22 0.39
N GLN A 179 -3.78 5.89 0.04
CA GLN A 179 -3.44 4.79 -0.87
C GLN A 179 -2.92 3.57 -0.11
N SER A 180 -3.42 2.40 -0.50
CA SER A 180 -2.84 1.12 -0.09
C SER A 180 -1.51 0.88 -0.81
N TRP A 181 -0.65 0.06 -0.19
CA TRP A 181 0.67 -0.25 -0.73
C TRP A 181 1.09 -1.70 -0.50
N SER A 182 2.08 -2.17 -1.26
CA SER A 182 2.78 -3.44 -1.04
C SER A 182 4.30 -3.23 -1.13
N TYR A 183 5.02 -3.71 -0.11
CA TYR A 183 6.46 -3.50 0.03
C TYR A 183 7.24 -4.63 -0.64
N TRP A 184 8.27 -4.25 -1.42
CA TRP A 184 9.26 -5.15 -1.97
C TRP A 184 10.47 -5.29 -1.00
N GLN A 185 10.71 -6.42 -0.35
CA GLN A 185 9.89 -7.63 -0.37
C GLN A 185 9.88 -8.34 0.98
N PHE A 186 8.91 -9.23 1.17
CA PHE A 186 8.81 -10.03 2.38
C PHE A 186 10.00 -10.99 2.53
N LYS A 187 10.34 -11.75 1.48
CA LYS A 187 11.46 -12.69 1.48
C LYS A 187 11.88 -13.04 0.05
N LYS A 188 13.18 -13.02 -0.21
CA LYS A 188 13.78 -13.43 -1.47
C LYS A 188 13.49 -14.90 -1.77
N TYR A 189 12.93 -15.16 -2.95
CA TYR A 189 12.80 -16.50 -3.52
C TYR A 189 13.23 -16.51 -4.99
N GLN A 190 14.51 -16.82 -5.24
CA GLN A 190 15.10 -16.84 -6.59
C GLN A 190 14.81 -15.56 -7.40
N ASP A 191 14.80 -14.43 -6.70
CA ASP A 191 14.53 -13.13 -7.29
C ASP A 191 15.62 -12.74 -8.31
N LEU A 192 15.19 -12.35 -9.50
CA LEU A 192 15.99 -11.90 -10.63
C LEU A 192 15.73 -10.43 -11.00
N THR A 193 14.81 -9.75 -10.33
CA THR A 193 14.33 -8.39 -10.64
C THR A 193 14.65 -7.35 -9.55
N THR A 194 15.36 -7.75 -8.48
CA THR A 194 15.81 -6.89 -7.37
C THR A 194 16.73 -5.72 -7.75
N ALA A 195 16.56 -4.60 -7.05
CA ALA A 195 17.45 -3.43 -7.12
C ALA A 195 18.65 -3.50 -6.14
N ALA A 196 18.53 -4.28 -5.06
CA ALA A 196 19.55 -4.36 -4.01
C ALA A 196 20.63 -5.40 -4.32
N SER A 197 21.89 -5.10 -3.96
CA SER A 197 23.01 -6.03 -4.03
C SER A 197 23.70 -6.19 -2.66
N PRO A 198 23.68 -7.39 -2.03
CA PRO A 198 23.01 -8.61 -2.50
C PRO A 198 21.47 -8.52 -2.39
N ALA A 199 20.75 -9.20 -3.28
CA ALA A 199 19.29 -9.24 -3.34
C ALA A 199 18.59 -9.73 -2.05
N THR A 200 19.35 -10.34 -1.14
CA THR A 200 18.85 -10.81 0.16
C THR A 200 18.70 -9.68 1.16
N ALA A 201 19.37 -8.55 0.93
CA ALA A 201 19.42 -7.43 1.87
C ALA A 201 18.11 -6.61 1.90
N GLU A 202 17.27 -6.71 0.88
CA GLU A 202 15.97 -6.01 0.81
C GLU A 202 14.82 -6.73 1.54
N SER A 203 15.00 -8.02 1.87
CA SER A 203 13.96 -8.85 2.50
C SER A 203 13.70 -8.49 3.97
N PHE A 204 12.60 -8.97 4.56
CA PHE A 204 12.40 -8.89 6.02
C PHE A 204 13.33 -9.84 6.79
N TYR A 205 13.87 -10.83 6.10
CA TYR A 205 14.71 -11.87 6.68
C TYR A 205 16.08 -11.86 6.02
N THR A 206 17.12 -11.97 6.82
CA THR A 206 18.48 -12.21 6.33
C THR A 206 18.58 -13.62 5.69
N GLU A 207 19.71 -13.91 5.05
CA GLU A 207 19.99 -15.24 4.49
C GLU A 207 19.91 -16.36 5.53
N ASP A 208 20.32 -16.06 6.77
CA ASP A 208 20.28 -17.00 7.90
C ASP A 208 18.87 -17.13 8.52
N GLY A 209 17.89 -16.36 8.01
CA GLY A 209 16.49 -16.40 8.48
C GLY A 209 16.19 -15.51 9.68
N GLU A 210 17.11 -14.61 10.05
CA GLU A 210 16.91 -13.65 11.14
C GLU A 210 16.05 -12.46 10.68
N LEU A 211 15.13 -12.01 11.56
CA LEU A 211 14.21 -10.93 11.25
C LEU A 211 14.88 -9.56 11.35
N GLU A 212 14.76 -8.73 10.31
CA GLU A 212 15.21 -7.35 10.29
C GLU A 212 14.23 -6.42 11.02
N VAL A 213 14.32 -6.40 12.36
CA VAL A 213 13.31 -5.79 13.24
C VAL A 213 13.07 -4.29 12.96
N ASN A 214 14.08 -3.49 12.59
CA ASN A 214 13.85 -2.07 12.34
C ASN A 214 13.01 -1.84 11.07
N LYS A 215 13.26 -2.60 10.00
CA LYS A 215 12.46 -2.60 8.77
C LYS A 215 11.02 -3.03 9.02
N VAL A 216 10.84 -4.15 9.73
CA VAL A 216 9.52 -4.65 10.12
C VAL A 216 8.77 -3.62 10.97
N LYS A 217 9.46 -2.98 11.93
CA LYS A 217 8.89 -1.91 12.74
C LYS A 217 8.47 -0.71 11.89
N ALA A 218 9.26 -0.32 10.90
CA ALA A 218 8.95 0.80 10.03
C ALA A 218 7.69 0.59 9.19
N LEU A 219 7.47 -0.65 8.72
CA LEU A 219 6.29 -1.04 7.94
C LEU A 219 5.08 -1.40 8.82
N SER A 220 5.30 -1.72 10.09
CA SER A 220 4.24 -2.08 11.05
C SER A 220 3.52 -0.85 11.62
N ARG A 221 2.86 -0.10 10.74
CA ARG A 221 2.13 1.14 11.06
C ARG A 221 0.77 0.85 11.70
N SER A 222 0.22 1.85 12.40
CA SER A 222 -1.22 1.83 12.74
C SER A 222 -2.02 2.37 11.57
N TYR A 223 -3.12 1.72 11.19
CA TYR A 223 -3.91 2.13 10.02
C TYR A 223 -5.34 1.61 10.11
N ALA A 224 -6.26 2.25 9.39
CA ALA A 224 -7.63 1.78 9.25
C ALA A 224 -7.73 0.73 8.14
N GLN A 225 -8.12 -0.50 8.50
CA GLN A 225 -8.32 -1.59 7.53
C GLN A 225 -9.66 -1.48 6.80
N ALA A 226 -10.67 -0.96 7.49
CA ALA A 226 -12.01 -0.74 6.95
C ALA A 226 -12.60 0.51 7.61
N ILE A 227 -13.33 1.32 6.84
CA ILE A 227 -13.89 2.58 7.31
C ILE A 227 -15.38 2.61 6.97
N ALA A 228 -16.23 2.79 7.98
CA ALA A 228 -17.68 2.88 7.84
C ALA A 228 -18.11 4.27 7.33
N GLY A 229 -17.53 4.72 6.23
CA GLY A 229 -17.74 6.07 5.71
C GLY A 229 -16.71 6.47 4.68
N GLN A 230 -16.67 7.77 4.36
CA GLN A 230 -15.72 8.33 3.41
C GLN A 230 -14.47 8.82 4.15
N PRO A 231 -13.29 8.20 3.95
CA PRO A 231 -12.05 8.71 4.52
C PRO A 231 -11.72 10.11 4.00
N ILE A 232 -11.16 10.93 4.87
CA ILE A 232 -10.71 12.30 4.60
C ILE A 232 -9.21 12.41 4.82
N PHE A 233 -8.72 11.84 5.91
CA PHE A 233 -7.34 11.95 6.34
C PHE A 233 -6.94 10.72 7.16
N MET A 234 -5.72 10.24 6.96
CA MET A 234 -5.11 9.21 7.80
C MET A 234 -3.66 9.59 7.99
N TYR A 235 -3.14 9.39 9.20
CA TYR A 235 -1.75 9.66 9.50
C TYR A 235 -1.26 8.81 10.66
N PHE A 236 -0.08 8.22 10.48
CA PHE A 236 0.68 7.59 11.55
C PHE A 236 2.07 8.22 11.66
N GLU A 237 2.38 8.76 12.83
CA GLU A 237 3.70 9.29 13.13
C GLU A 237 4.59 8.16 13.68
N PRO A 238 5.61 7.69 12.94
CA PRO A 238 6.46 6.56 13.35
C PRO A 238 7.24 6.72 14.66
N ILE A 239 7.63 7.93 15.06
CA ILE A 239 8.46 8.15 16.26
C ILE A 239 7.58 8.15 17.52
N SER A 240 6.54 8.97 17.54
CA SER A 240 5.60 9.12 18.66
C SER A 240 4.51 8.04 18.68
N CYS A 241 4.37 7.27 17.60
CA CYS A 241 3.33 6.27 17.39
C CYS A 241 1.91 6.85 17.54
N ASN A 242 1.73 8.15 17.23
CA ASN A 242 0.42 8.78 17.22
C ASN A 242 -0.29 8.46 15.89
N PHE A 243 -1.47 7.86 15.99
CA PHE A 243 -2.34 7.59 14.85
C PHE A 243 -3.56 8.50 14.87
N VAL A 244 -3.93 9.04 13.72
CA VAL A 244 -5.13 9.86 13.51
C VAL A 244 -5.85 9.40 12.25
N LEU A 245 -7.16 9.26 12.33
CA LEU A 245 -8.06 9.00 11.22
C LEU A 245 -9.24 9.97 11.27
N ASP A 246 -9.46 10.70 10.17
CA ASP A 246 -10.68 11.49 9.95
C ASP A 246 -11.51 10.92 8.81
N PHE A 247 -12.82 10.80 9.02
CA PHE A 247 -13.75 10.31 8.01
C PHE A 247 -15.15 10.84 8.22
N ASN A 248 -15.91 11.01 7.14
CA ASN A 248 -17.33 11.30 7.22
C ASN A 248 -18.09 9.97 7.41
N ILE A 249 -18.71 9.79 8.57
CA ILE A 249 -19.44 8.55 8.91
C ILE A 249 -20.62 8.35 7.96
N ASN A 250 -20.81 7.12 7.48
CA ASN A 250 -22.02 6.68 6.81
C ASN A 250 -22.77 5.69 7.70
N THR A 251 -23.86 6.14 8.32
CA THR A 251 -24.64 5.31 9.26
C THR A 251 -25.47 4.22 8.60
N ASP A 252 -25.55 4.19 7.26
CA ASP A 252 -26.18 3.10 6.52
C ASP A 252 -25.28 1.85 6.51
N ILE A 253 -23.96 2.04 6.65
CA ILE A 253 -22.99 0.95 6.87
C ILE A 253 -23.11 0.48 8.31
N LYS A 254 -23.43 -0.81 8.51
CA LYS A 254 -23.65 -1.39 9.85
C LYS A 254 -22.41 -2.06 10.43
N GLN A 255 -21.43 -2.34 9.57
CA GLN A 255 -20.12 -2.85 9.95
C GLN A 255 -19.30 -1.74 10.62
N PRO A 256 -18.43 -2.08 11.59
CA PRO A 256 -17.58 -1.11 12.25
C PRO A 256 -16.47 -0.59 11.34
N THR A 257 -15.92 0.58 11.69
CA THR A 257 -14.57 0.96 11.28
C THR A 257 -13.58 0.06 12.03
N ILE A 258 -12.61 -0.52 11.32
CA ILE A 258 -11.60 -1.43 11.88
C ILE A 258 -10.24 -0.73 11.83
N VAL A 259 -9.58 -0.58 12.97
CA VAL A 259 -8.24 -0.01 13.08
C VAL A 259 -7.28 -1.07 13.60
N TYR A 260 -6.20 -1.29 12.85
CA TYR A 260 -5.06 -2.09 13.27
C TYR A 260 -4.03 -1.20 13.97
N ILE A 261 -3.48 -1.68 15.08
CA ILE A 261 -2.31 -1.11 15.75
C ILE A 261 -1.34 -2.24 16.09
N ASN A 262 -0.03 -2.04 16.02
CA ASN A 262 0.90 -3.04 16.56
C ASN A 262 1.19 -2.75 18.03
N GLU A 263 0.50 -3.47 18.93
CA GLU A 263 0.60 -3.28 20.37
C GLU A 263 2.01 -3.55 20.89
N ASP A 264 2.72 -4.53 20.35
CA ASP A 264 4.05 -4.90 20.84
C ASP A 264 5.13 -3.91 20.42
N LEU A 265 5.10 -3.48 19.17
CA LEU A 265 6.16 -2.63 18.60
C LEU A 265 5.95 -1.15 18.89
N ASN A 266 4.69 -0.69 18.90
CA ASN A 266 4.35 0.73 18.93
C ASN A 266 3.64 1.16 20.22
N TYR A 267 2.96 0.24 20.92
CA TYR A 267 2.19 0.54 22.13
C TYR A 267 2.49 -0.43 23.30
N PRO A 268 3.77 -0.73 23.64
CA PRO A 268 4.13 -1.79 24.59
C PRO A 268 3.65 -1.56 26.04
N HIS A 269 3.09 -0.39 26.32
CA HIS A 269 2.53 -0.01 27.62
C HIS A 269 1.02 0.29 27.54
N GLY A 270 0.39 -0.14 26.45
CA GLY A 270 -1.00 0.17 26.11
C GLY A 270 -1.13 1.47 25.35
N ASN A 271 -2.36 1.75 24.93
CA ASN A 271 -2.75 2.93 24.17
C ASN A 271 -3.83 3.74 24.90
N VAL A 272 -4.07 4.94 24.40
CA VAL A 272 -5.19 5.81 24.74
C VAL A 272 -5.93 6.13 23.46
N ILE A 273 -7.22 5.82 23.43
CA ILE A 273 -8.11 6.06 22.29
C ILE A 273 -9.02 7.23 22.61
N LYS A 274 -9.10 8.19 21.69
CA LYS A 274 -10.03 9.31 21.72
C LYS A 274 -10.85 9.33 20.45
N VAL A 275 -12.15 9.57 20.61
CA VAL A 275 -13.09 9.77 19.49
C VAL A 275 -13.66 11.17 19.60
N SER A 276 -13.71 11.89 18.48
CA SER A 276 -14.36 13.20 18.36
C SER A 276 -15.36 13.18 17.21
N PRO A 277 -16.59 13.72 17.36
CA PRO A 277 -17.17 14.21 18.61
C PRO A 277 -17.25 13.12 19.68
N ALA A 278 -17.22 13.52 20.96
CA ALA A 278 -17.36 12.56 22.05
C ALA A 278 -18.66 11.76 21.93
N ASP A 279 -18.63 10.50 22.34
CA ASP A 279 -19.76 9.55 22.31
C ASP A 279 -20.31 9.21 20.92
N SER A 280 -19.73 9.76 19.85
CA SER A 280 -20.17 9.50 18.47
C SER A 280 -19.86 8.07 18.01
N LEU A 281 -18.87 7.40 18.60
CA LEU A 281 -18.59 5.99 18.39
C LEU A 281 -18.27 5.32 19.74
N THR A 282 -18.63 4.06 19.86
CA THR A 282 -18.09 3.13 20.87
C THR A 282 -17.02 2.26 20.22
N TRP A 283 -16.03 1.82 20.99
CA TRP A 283 -14.99 0.94 20.47
C TRP A 283 -14.75 -0.27 21.37
N THR A 284 -14.22 -1.34 20.79
CA THR A 284 -13.82 -2.56 21.50
C THR A 284 -12.58 -3.16 20.85
N ALA A 285 -11.65 -3.65 21.67
CA ALA A 285 -10.54 -4.47 21.19
C ALA A 285 -11.06 -5.90 20.93
N THR A 286 -11.16 -6.31 19.68
CA THR A 286 -11.77 -7.61 19.30
C THR A 286 -10.76 -8.74 19.32
N SER A 287 -9.50 -8.43 19.05
CA SER A 287 -8.36 -9.32 19.26
C SER A 287 -7.10 -8.48 19.43
N ARG A 288 -5.97 -9.14 19.74
CA ARG A 288 -4.68 -8.45 19.82
C ARG A 288 -4.45 -7.64 18.55
N ASN A 289 -4.06 -6.38 18.67
CA ASN A 289 -3.83 -5.44 17.57
C ASN A 289 -5.07 -4.88 16.84
N TYR A 290 -6.30 -5.35 17.10
CA TYR A 290 -7.49 -4.96 16.33
C TYR A 290 -8.57 -4.30 17.17
N TYR A 291 -9.02 -3.13 16.71
CA TYR A 291 -10.02 -2.30 17.37
C TYR A 291 -11.17 -2.02 16.40
N GLU A 292 -12.39 -2.31 16.85
CA GLU A 292 -13.62 -2.02 16.10
C GLU A 292 -14.33 -0.82 16.69
N PHE A 293 -14.75 0.11 15.83
CA PHE A 293 -15.47 1.33 16.19
C PHE A 293 -16.85 1.33 15.55
N SER A 294 -17.89 1.29 16.38
CA SER A 294 -19.30 1.20 15.98
C SER A 294 -20.07 2.47 16.32
N THR A 295 -21.07 2.78 15.50
CA THR A 295 -21.99 3.90 15.73
C THR A 295 -22.81 3.73 16.99
N THR A 296 -23.08 4.84 17.68
CA THR A 296 -23.99 4.93 18.83
C THR A 296 -25.31 5.58 18.41
N THR A 297 -26.23 5.75 19.36
CA THR A 297 -27.47 6.50 19.15
C THR A 297 -27.24 8.00 18.95
N SER A 298 -26.07 8.53 19.31
CA SER A 298 -25.72 9.95 19.12
C SER A 298 -25.04 10.21 17.78
N THR A 299 -24.62 9.16 17.06
CA THR A 299 -23.98 9.30 15.75
C THR A 299 -24.95 9.88 14.73
N LYS A 300 -24.57 11.01 14.13
CA LYS A 300 -25.32 11.64 13.04
C LYS A 300 -24.63 11.34 11.70
N ASN A 301 -25.40 10.84 10.73
CA ASN A 301 -24.90 10.56 9.39
C ASN A 301 -24.19 11.77 8.77
N GLY A 302 -23.08 11.53 8.07
CA GLY A 302 -22.29 12.57 7.41
C GLY A 302 -21.44 13.44 8.35
N THR A 303 -21.47 13.20 9.67
CA THR A 303 -20.59 13.91 10.61
C THR A 303 -19.14 13.47 10.40
N THR A 304 -18.21 14.43 10.42
CA THR A 304 -16.78 14.12 10.46
C THR A 304 -16.41 13.57 11.83
N ILE A 305 -15.87 12.35 11.84
CA ILE A 305 -15.36 11.65 13.01
C ILE A 305 -13.84 11.65 12.97
N THR A 306 -13.22 11.94 14.10
CA THR A 306 -11.79 11.74 14.34
C THR A 306 -11.58 10.59 15.32
N ILE A 307 -10.77 9.60 14.95
CA ILE A 307 -10.20 8.60 15.85
C ILE A 307 -8.74 8.94 16.05
N GLN A 308 -8.32 9.13 17.30
CA GLN A 308 -6.91 9.30 17.67
C GLN A 308 -6.47 8.20 18.62
N ILE A 309 -5.35 7.55 18.32
CA ILE A 309 -4.72 6.52 19.16
C ILE A 309 -3.29 6.95 19.48
N THR A 310 -2.95 7.02 20.77
CA THR A 310 -1.61 7.41 21.23
C THR A 310 -1.06 6.39 22.22
N PRO A 311 0.27 6.23 22.36
CA PRO A 311 0.86 5.43 23.43
C PRO A 311 0.50 5.98 24.81
N LYS A 312 0.20 5.08 25.74
CA LYS A 312 0.00 5.45 27.14
C LYS A 312 1.32 5.94 27.72
N THR A 313 1.36 7.16 28.21
CA THR A 313 2.56 7.69 28.86
C THR A 313 2.83 6.94 30.17
N LEU A 314 4.06 6.45 30.34
CA LEU A 314 4.51 5.97 31.64
C LEU A 314 4.56 7.16 32.61
N ASN A 315 3.70 7.16 33.63
CA ASN A 315 3.86 8.05 34.78
C ASN A 315 5.30 7.98 35.31
N TRP A 316 5.85 9.10 35.76
CA TRP A 316 7.24 9.22 36.23
C TRP A 316 7.62 8.15 37.28
N PHE A 317 6.68 7.80 38.17
CA PHE A 317 6.84 6.70 39.13
C PHE A 317 7.06 5.33 38.48
N ASN A 318 6.38 5.04 37.36
CA ASN A 318 6.56 3.80 36.61
C ASN A 318 7.87 3.78 35.82
N ARG A 319 8.38 4.94 35.39
CA ARG A 319 9.71 5.04 34.76
C ARG A 319 10.82 4.66 35.74
N ALA A 320 10.76 5.16 36.98
CA ALA A 320 11.73 4.82 38.03
C ALA A 320 11.67 3.32 38.38
N TRP A 321 10.47 2.75 38.50
CA TRP A 321 10.29 1.33 38.79
C TRP A 321 10.74 0.41 37.65
N TYR A 322 10.51 0.80 36.39
CA TYR A 322 10.98 0.07 35.20
C TYR A 322 12.51 0.05 35.12
N TRP A 323 13.18 1.17 35.41
CA TRP A 323 14.64 1.24 35.49
C TRP A 323 15.22 0.40 36.64
N LEU A 324 14.53 0.37 37.79
CA LEU A 324 14.90 -0.50 38.93
C LEU A 324 14.75 -1.99 38.59
N LYS A 325 13.67 -2.41 37.93
CA LYS A 325 13.48 -3.81 37.50
C LYS A 325 14.51 -4.26 36.45
N LYS A 326 14.84 -3.41 35.48
CA LYS A 326 15.87 -3.72 34.47
C LYS A 326 17.25 -3.86 35.12
N LYS A 327 17.58 -3.08 36.16
CA LYS A 327 18.83 -3.27 36.92
C LYS A 327 18.86 -4.56 37.73
N ILE A 328 17.73 -4.99 38.30
CA ILE A 328 17.65 -6.20 39.11
C ILE A 328 17.77 -7.48 38.25
N SER A 329 17.31 -7.46 36.99
CA SER A 329 17.48 -8.61 36.08
C SER A 329 18.89 -8.76 35.49
N PHE A 330 19.80 -7.80 35.72
CA PHE A 330 21.22 -7.91 35.36
C PHE A 330 22.07 -8.48 36.50
N TRP A 331 21.47 -8.77 37.67
CA TRP A 331 22.15 -9.26 38.88
C TRP A 331 21.58 -10.59 39.40
N ASN A 332 20.87 -11.36 38.57
CA ASN A 332 20.48 -12.74 38.84
C ASN A 332 20.86 -13.65 37.67
#